data_AF-A0A7K1B5H7-F1
#
_entry.id   AF-A0A7K1B5H7-F1
#
_cell.length_a   1.000
_cell.length_b   1.000
_cell.length_c   1.000
_cell.angle_alpha   90.00
_cell.angle_beta   90.00
_cell.angle_gamma   90.00
#
_symmetry.space_group_name_H-M   'P 1'
#
loop_
_entity.id
_entity.type
_entity.pdbx_description
1 polymer ?
#
loop_
_entity_poly.entity_id
_entity_poly.type
_entity_poly.pdbx_seq_one_letter_code
_entity_poly.pdbx_strand_id
1 'polypeptide(L)'
;MSCHRPGSEGREPEPSAGLENDISGCGRFPKRCAQRPDRFERCPHPRAPAVPAGAVSAIRGGRSLSGVPTLELLSADALRSTVVAYRDAVRAHQRGIDRLNVYPVPDGDTGTNMARTLDAVVDELDRLAQVGQAGRVEGDPAGEPGLGPTCDAISHGSLMGARGNSGVILSQILRGLTGTLRDAGEATGARVADALAAASAAAYQAVLKPIEGTILTVARAAADGA
;
A
#
# COMPACT_ATOMS: atom_id res chain seq x y z
N MET A 1 36.24 -14.07 -57.19
CA MET A 1 35.65 -13.54 -55.94
C MET A 1 35.79 -14.66 -54.91
N SER A 2 36.93 -14.70 -54.21
CA SER A 2 37.08 -14.27 -52.79
C SER A 2 36.10 -14.95 -51.84
N CYS A 3 36.48 -15.53 -50.71
CA CYS A 3 37.75 -15.95 -50.11
C CYS A 3 37.32 -16.74 -48.87
N HIS A 4 37.89 -17.93 -48.66
CA HIS A 4 37.71 -18.71 -47.44
C HIS A 4 38.88 -18.38 -46.51
N ARG A 5 38.61 -17.99 -45.25
CA ARG A 5 39.60 -18.04 -44.17
C ARG A 5 38.94 -18.26 -42.79
N PRO A 6 39.70 -18.83 -41.84
CA PRO A 6 39.21 -19.53 -40.67
C PRO A 6 39.21 -18.65 -39.42
N GLY A 7 38.63 -19.18 -38.34
CA GLY A 7 38.62 -18.56 -37.02
C GLY A 7 39.90 -18.82 -36.20
N SER A 8 40.16 -17.92 -35.27
CA SER A 8 40.66 -18.17 -33.91
C SER A 8 40.86 -16.83 -33.18
N GLU A 9 40.74 -16.87 -31.85
CA GLU A 9 41.24 -15.91 -30.84
C GLU A 9 40.27 -14.86 -30.27
N GLY A 10 39.92 -15.09 -29.00
CA GLY A 10 39.34 -14.16 -28.04
C GLY A 10 39.26 -14.91 -26.69
N ARG A 11 40.39 -15.09 -26.00
CA ARG A 11 40.92 -14.24 -24.92
C ARG A 11 39.96 -14.17 -23.72
N GLU A 12 40.07 -15.16 -22.83
CA GLU A 12 39.61 -15.07 -21.44
C GLU A 12 40.50 -14.08 -20.66
N PRO A 13 39.93 -13.33 -19.70
CA PRO A 13 40.70 -12.79 -18.59
C PRO A 13 40.39 -13.54 -17.28
N GLU A 14 41.47 -14.09 -16.72
CA GLU A 14 41.64 -14.58 -15.35
C GLU A 14 41.08 -13.63 -14.26
N PRO A 15 40.64 -14.16 -13.11
CA PRO A 15 40.15 -13.36 -11.98
C PRO A 15 41.32 -12.80 -11.15
N SER A 16 41.40 -11.48 -11.00
CA SER A 16 42.35 -10.86 -10.10
C SER A 16 41.97 -11.08 -8.64
N ALA A 17 42.83 -11.83 -7.95
CA ALA A 17 42.90 -11.95 -6.50
C ALA A 17 43.28 -10.60 -5.84
N GLY A 18 42.78 -10.39 -4.62
CA GLY A 18 43.40 -9.50 -3.64
C GLY A 18 42.45 -8.47 -3.03
N LEU A 19 41.82 -8.83 -1.91
CA LEU A 19 41.79 -8.04 -0.67
C LEU A 19 41.10 -8.89 0.41
N GLU A 20 41.91 -9.71 1.05
CA GLU A 20 41.64 -10.26 2.37
C GLU A 20 41.33 -9.12 3.33
N ASN A 21 40.15 -9.14 3.95
CA ASN A 21 39.91 -8.43 5.19
C ASN A 21 39.44 -9.44 6.24
N ASP A 22 40.34 -9.55 7.21
CA ASP A 22 40.30 -10.27 8.46
C ASP A 22 38.99 -9.99 9.23
N ILE A 23 38.13 -11.00 9.32
CA ILE A 23 37.04 -11.06 10.31
C ILE A 23 37.29 -12.28 11.20
N SER A 24 38.41 -12.24 11.92
CA SER A 24 38.57 -13.01 13.15
C SER A 24 37.71 -12.38 14.24
N GLY A 25 36.49 -12.90 14.43
CA GLY A 25 35.66 -12.49 15.56
C GLY A 25 34.16 -12.57 15.35
N CYS A 26 33.61 -13.71 14.93
CA CYS A 26 32.18 -13.97 15.17
C CYS A 26 31.94 -15.44 15.48
N GLY A 27 31.23 -15.66 16.59
CA GLY A 27 31.04 -16.94 17.25
C GLY A 27 30.48 -18.02 16.32
N ARG A 28 31.09 -19.19 16.47
CA ARG A 28 30.75 -20.51 15.95
C ARG A 28 29.23 -20.81 16.06
N PHE A 29 28.46 -20.62 14.98
CA PHE A 29 27.10 -21.17 14.85
C PHE A 29 27.19 -22.67 14.47
N PRO A 30 26.47 -23.57 15.16
CA PRO A 30 26.55 -25.00 14.87
C PRO A 30 25.86 -25.33 13.55
N LYS A 31 26.62 -25.90 12.60
CA LYS A 31 26.14 -26.47 11.34
C LYS A 31 25.37 -27.77 11.59
N ARG A 32 24.10 -27.71 11.99
CA ARG A 32 23.17 -28.85 11.94
C ARG A 32 21.73 -28.38 11.76
N CYS A 33 21.35 -27.97 10.56
CA CYS A 33 19.93 -27.91 10.14
C CYS A 33 19.78 -27.89 8.61
N ALA A 34 20.66 -28.60 7.90
CA ALA A 34 20.53 -28.83 6.47
C ALA A 34 20.61 -30.34 6.23
N GLN A 35 19.50 -31.04 6.47
CA GLN A 35 19.19 -32.40 6.01
C GLN A 35 17.93 -32.91 6.73
N ARG A 36 16.74 -32.77 6.11
CA ARG A 36 15.54 -33.65 6.15
C ARG A 36 14.29 -32.88 5.66
N PRO A 37 13.66 -33.26 4.53
CA PRO A 37 12.53 -32.49 3.98
C PRO A 37 11.16 -32.76 4.62
N ASP A 38 10.99 -33.78 5.48
CA ASP A 38 9.65 -34.35 5.74
C ASP A 38 9.18 -34.37 7.22
N ARG A 39 9.58 -33.41 8.05
CA ARG A 39 9.02 -33.25 9.41
C ARG A 39 8.80 -31.78 9.76
N PHE A 40 7.60 -31.28 9.48
CA PHE A 40 7.07 -30.05 10.11
C PHE A 40 6.64 -30.36 11.55
N GLU A 41 7.61 -30.53 12.45
CA GLU A 41 7.33 -30.38 13.88
C GLU A 41 7.19 -28.89 14.18
N ARG A 42 6.04 -28.52 14.76
CA ARG A 42 5.64 -27.14 15.07
C ARG A 42 6.69 -26.50 15.99
N CYS A 43 7.47 -25.55 15.48
CA CYS A 43 8.22 -24.64 16.34
C CYS A 43 7.22 -23.80 17.16
N PRO A 44 7.34 -23.73 18.49
CA PRO A 44 6.54 -22.80 19.28
C PRO A 44 6.95 -21.37 18.94
N HIS A 45 6.06 -20.63 18.28
CA HIS A 45 6.26 -19.20 18.07
C HIS A 45 6.23 -18.48 19.42
N PRO A 46 7.17 -17.55 19.70
CA PRO A 46 7.07 -16.71 20.88
C PRO A 46 5.77 -15.88 20.77
N ARG A 47 4.91 -15.96 21.80
CA ARG A 47 3.76 -15.07 21.92
C ARG A 47 4.27 -13.63 21.94
N ALA A 48 3.72 -12.78 21.06
CA ALA A 48 4.01 -11.36 21.09
C ALA A 48 3.71 -10.79 22.49
N PRO A 49 4.58 -9.94 23.05
CA PRO A 49 4.30 -9.30 24.32
C PRO A 49 3.03 -8.45 24.18
N ALA A 50 2.13 -8.55 25.17
CA ALA A 50 0.97 -7.68 25.25
C ALA A 50 1.45 -6.22 25.28
N VAL A 51 0.96 -5.40 24.36
CA VAL A 51 1.21 -3.96 24.37
C VAL A 51 0.52 -3.39 25.63
N PRO A 52 1.25 -2.73 26.55
CA PRO A 52 0.64 -2.18 27.74
C PRO A 52 -0.36 -1.09 27.33
N ALA A 53 -1.55 -1.12 27.93
CA ALA A 53 -2.69 -0.22 27.63
C ALA A 53 -2.40 1.29 27.75
N GLY A 54 -1.19 1.69 28.20
CA GLY A 54 -0.74 3.08 28.31
C GLY A 54 0.10 3.61 27.13
N ALA A 55 0.55 2.76 26.20
CA ALA A 55 1.45 3.19 25.11
C ALA A 55 0.76 4.08 24.04
N VAL A 56 -0.58 4.13 24.04
CA VAL A 56 -1.38 4.94 23.11
C VAL A 56 -1.47 6.42 23.55
N SER A 57 -1.04 6.76 24.78
CA SER A 57 -1.23 8.11 25.32
C SER A 57 -0.29 9.18 24.75
N ALA A 58 0.73 8.81 23.96
CA ALA A 58 1.75 9.74 23.47
C ALA A 58 1.37 10.46 22.15
N ILE A 59 0.28 10.08 21.48
CA ILE A 59 -0.27 10.80 20.31
C ILE A 59 -1.31 11.83 20.77
N ARG A 60 -1.05 12.53 21.89
CA ARG A 60 -1.93 13.59 22.45
C ARG A 60 -1.53 15.00 22.00
N GLY A 61 -0.79 15.12 20.90
CA GLY A 61 -0.58 16.39 20.19
C GLY A 61 -1.67 16.70 19.15
N GLY A 62 -2.88 16.15 19.33
CA GLY A 62 -3.98 16.29 18.38
C GLY A 62 -4.45 17.75 18.28
N ARG A 63 -4.46 18.30 17.06
CA ARG A 63 -5.31 19.46 16.78
C ARG A 63 -6.72 19.10 17.21
N SER A 64 -7.36 19.97 17.99
CA SER A 64 -8.75 19.77 18.39
C SER A 64 -9.60 19.57 17.14
N LEU A 65 -10.23 18.40 17.00
CA LEU A 65 -11.21 18.12 15.95
C LEU A 65 -12.55 18.81 16.25
N SER A 66 -12.65 19.61 17.32
CA SER A 66 -13.87 20.31 17.75
C SER A 66 -14.43 21.31 16.72
N GLY A 67 -13.75 21.52 15.59
CA GLY A 67 -14.21 22.33 14.46
C GLY A 67 -14.37 21.58 13.15
N VAL A 68 -14.18 20.26 13.12
CA VAL A 68 -14.43 19.46 11.91
C VAL A 68 -15.91 19.10 11.89
N PRO A 69 -16.69 19.51 10.87
CA PRO A 69 -18.09 19.12 10.77
C PRO A 69 -18.20 17.60 10.72
N THR A 70 -19.01 17.02 11.60
CA THR A 70 -19.32 15.60 11.57
C THR A 70 -20.26 15.33 10.40
N LEU A 71 -19.86 14.41 9.51
CA LEU A 71 -20.71 13.94 8.43
C LEU A 71 -21.54 12.76 8.93
N GLU A 72 -22.86 12.87 8.81
CA GLU A 72 -23.78 11.74 9.05
C GLU A 72 -23.72 10.70 7.92
N LEU A 73 -23.40 11.18 6.70
CA LEU A 73 -23.30 10.38 5.48
C LEU A 73 -22.07 10.79 4.68
N LEU A 74 -21.30 9.79 4.23
CA LEU A 74 -20.19 9.97 3.32
C LEU A 74 -20.71 10.04 1.87
N SER A 75 -20.84 11.25 1.34
CA SER A 75 -21.24 11.47 -0.05
C SER A 75 -20.12 11.09 -1.04
N ALA A 76 -20.48 10.97 -2.32
CA ALA A 76 -19.51 10.74 -3.39
C ALA A 76 -18.45 11.86 -3.48
N ASP A 77 -18.87 13.12 -3.30
CA ASP A 77 -17.98 14.28 -3.29
C ASP A 77 -17.05 14.29 -2.06
N ALA A 78 -17.58 13.94 -0.88
CA ALA A 78 -16.77 13.81 0.33
C ALA A 78 -15.74 12.68 0.19
N LEU A 79 -16.12 11.54 -0.41
CA LEU A 79 -15.19 10.45 -0.70
C LEU A 79 -14.11 10.89 -1.70
N ARG A 80 -14.49 11.54 -2.80
CA ARG A 80 -13.53 12.08 -3.79
C ARG A 80 -12.56 13.05 -3.14
N SER A 81 -13.07 14.01 -2.37
CA SER A 81 -12.27 15.00 -1.64
C SER A 81 -11.32 14.35 -0.64
N THR A 82 -11.77 13.29 0.05
CA THR A 82 -10.92 12.52 0.98
C THR A 82 -9.78 11.82 0.25
N VAL A 83 -10.04 11.22 -0.91
CA VAL A 83 -9.02 10.55 -1.72
C VAL A 83 -8.01 11.54 -2.29
N VAL A 84 -8.45 12.71 -2.75
CA VAL A 84 -7.57 13.80 -3.21
C VAL A 84 -6.69 14.31 -2.06
N ALA A 85 -7.28 14.57 -0.89
CA ALA A 85 -6.53 15.00 0.29
C ALA A 85 -5.50 13.94 0.74
N TYR A 86 -5.86 12.65 0.66
CA TYR A 86 -4.93 11.56 0.96
C TYR A 86 -3.76 11.51 -0.04
N ARG A 87 -4.04 11.65 -1.35
CA ARG A 87 -3.01 11.77 -2.39
C ARG A 87 -2.06 12.92 -2.08
N ASP A 88 -2.59 14.10 -1.78
CA ASP A 88 -1.80 15.30 -1.50
C ASP A 88 -0.93 15.13 -0.25
N ALA A 89 -1.47 14.51 0.81
CA ALA A 89 -0.72 14.19 2.02
C ALA A 89 0.44 13.20 1.75
N VAL A 90 0.19 12.13 0.98
CA VAL A 90 1.24 11.18 0.60
C VAL A 90 2.32 11.86 -0.24
N ARG A 91 1.96 12.74 -1.17
CA ARG A 91 2.93 13.53 -1.95
C ARG A 91 3.77 14.44 -1.05
N ALA A 92 3.14 15.17 -0.13
CA ALA A 92 3.84 16.06 0.80
C ALA A 92 4.85 15.30 1.68
N HIS A 93 4.54 14.04 2.04
CA HIS A 93 5.36 13.21 2.90
C HIS A 93 6.16 12.13 2.17
N GLN A 94 6.15 12.11 0.84
CA GLN A 94 6.75 11.07 -0.01
C GLN A 94 8.19 10.74 0.40
N ARG A 95 9.05 11.75 0.48
CA ARG A 95 10.46 11.59 0.87
C ARG A 95 10.61 11.05 2.30
N GLY A 96 9.70 11.39 3.20
CA GLY A 96 9.69 10.87 4.57
C GLY A 96 9.34 9.39 4.58
N ILE A 97 8.32 9.00 3.83
CA ILE A 97 7.88 7.61 3.68
C ILE A 97 8.98 6.76 3.02
N ASP A 98 9.61 7.26 1.96
CA ASP A 98 10.73 6.60 1.28
C ASP A 98 11.89 6.28 2.26
N ARG A 99 12.18 7.20 3.20
CA ARG A 99 13.21 7.01 4.24
C ARG A 99 12.80 6.07 5.37
N LEU A 100 11.50 5.92 5.63
CA LEU A 100 10.99 5.02 6.67
C LEU A 100 11.04 3.56 6.25
N ASN A 101 11.26 3.22 4.97
CA ASN A 101 11.29 1.84 4.54
C ASN A 101 12.51 1.10 5.13
N VAL A 102 12.27 0.23 6.13
CA VAL A 102 13.33 -0.51 6.84
C VAL A 102 13.29 -2.03 6.59
N TYR A 103 12.46 -2.56 5.68
CA TYR A 103 12.31 -4.03 5.54
C TYR A 103 12.09 -4.54 4.11
N PRO A 104 12.78 -5.62 3.65
CA PRO A 104 14.05 -6.18 4.14
C PRO A 104 15.28 -5.46 3.53
N VAL A 105 15.09 -4.67 2.48
CA VAL A 105 16.11 -3.81 1.84
C VAL A 105 15.44 -2.47 1.51
N PRO A 106 15.99 -1.33 1.96
CA PRO A 106 15.47 -0.02 1.59
C PRO A 106 15.68 0.20 0.09
N ASP A 107 14.61 0.03 -0.68
CA ASP A 107 14.53 0.43 -2.10
C ASP A 107 14.37 1.95 -2.25
N GLY A 108 13.98 2.63 -1.18
CA GLY A 108 13.84 4.09 -1.12
C GLY A 108 12.72 4.63 -2.02
N ASP A 109 11.75 3.79 -2.40
CA ASP A 109 10.72 4.14 -3.37
C ASP A 109 9.28 3.92 -2.87
N THR A 110 9.09 3.52 -1.60
CA THR A 110 7.76 3.21 -1.04
C THR A 110 6.76 4.36 -1.14
N GLY A 111 7.16 5.56 -0.71
CA GLY A 111 6.33 6.76 -0.84
C GLY A 111 6.13 7.15 -2.30
N THR A 112 7.17 7.02 -3.12
CA THR A 112 7.11 7.28 -4.57
C THR A 112 6.07 6.38 -5.26
N ASN A 113 6.08 5.10 -4.93
CA ASN A 113 5.17 4.10 -5.45
C ASN A 113 3.72 4.33 -4.99
N MET A 114 3.51 4.70 -3.72
CA MET A 114 2.20 5.08 -3.21
C MET A 114 1.66 6.35 -3.88
N ALA A 115 2.49 7.39 -4.04
CA ALA A 115 2.09 8.64 -4.68
C ALA A 115 1.64 8.41 -6.13
N ARG A 116 2.41 7.66 -6.92
CA ARG A 116 2.06 7.30 -8.31
C ARG A 116 0.79 6.47 -8.41
N THR A 117 0.56 5.58 -7.44
CA THR A 117 -0.69 4.78 -7.38
C THR A 117 -1.88 5.70 -7.12
N LEU A 118 -1.77 6.66 -6.21
CA LEU A 118 -2.83 7.62 -5.91
C LEU A 118 -3.05 8.65 -7.01
N ASP A 119 -2.01 9.01 -7.78
CA ASP A 119 -2.17 9.83 -8.98
C ASP A 119 -3.07 9.15 -10.00
N ALA A 120 -2.84 7.85 -10.27
CA ALA A 120 -3.69 7.09 -11.18
C ALA A 120 -5.15 7.00 -10.69
N VAL A 121 -5.38 6.96 -9.38
CA VAL A 121 -6.72 7.02 -8.78
C VAL A 121 -7.38 8.38 -9.03
N VAL A 122 -6.66 9.47 -8.77
CA VAL A 122 -7.19 10.83 -8.98
C VAL A 122 -7.45 11.09 -10.46
N ASP A 123 -6.55 10.66 -11.34
CA ASP A 123 -6.73 10.76 -12.79
C ASP A 123 -8.01 10.02 -13.25
N GLU A 124 -8.30 8.85 -12.67
CA GLU A 124 -9.51 8.09 -12.99
C GLU A 124 -10.78 8.79 -12.49
N LEU A 125 -10.74 9.38 -11.29
CA LEU A 125 -11.82 10.20 -10.76
C LEU A 125 -12.07 11.46 -11.62
N ASP A 126 -11.01 12.08 -12.13
CA ASP A 126 -11.10 13.23 -13.02
C ASP A 126 -11.70 12.86 -14.38
N ARG A 127 -11.34 11.70 -14.93
CA ARG A 127 -11.99 11.16 -16.14
C ARG A 127 -13.48 10.91 -15.92
N LEU A 128 -13.86 10.32 -14.78
CA LEU A 128 -15.26 10.09 -14.44
C LEU A 128 -16.06 11.40 -14.40
N ALA A 129 -15.50 12.45 -13.79
CA ALA A 129 -16.11 13.77 -13.75
C ALA A 129 -16.28 14.37 -15.15
N GLN A 130 -15.29 14.23 -16.03
CA GLN A 130 -15.34 14.72 -17.41
C GLN A 130 -16.35 13.97 -18.28
N VAL A 131 -16.44 12.63 -18.14
CA VAL A 131 -17.44 11.82 -18.87
C VAL A 131 -18.86 12.21 -18.45
N GLY A 132 -19.07 12.48 -17.17
CA GLY A 132 -20.34 13.02 -16.68
C GLY A 132 -20.68 14.41 -17.23
N GLN A 133 -19.73 15.14 -17.81
CA GLN A 133 -19.90 16.46 -18.40
C GLN A 133 -20.05 16.43 -19.94
N ALA A 134 -19.40 15.48 -20.62
CA ALA A 134 -19.29 15.42 -22.09
C ALA A 134 -20.61 15.09 -22.84
N GLY A 135 -21.68 14.74 -22.12
CA GLY A 135 -23.02 14.49 -22.67
C GLY A 135 -24.09 15.49 -22.22
N ARG A 136 -23.71 16.58 -21.54
CA ARG A 136 -24.69 17.53 -20.97
C ARG A 136 -25.20 18.50 -22.02
N VAL A 137 -26.53 18.66 -22.05
CA VAL A 137 -27.19 19.84 -22.60
C VAL A 137 -27.22 20.90 -21.49
N GLU A 138 -26.97 22.16 -21.83
CA GLU A 138 -27.01 23.27 -20.89
C GLU A 138 -28.38 23.30 -20.17
N GLY A 139 -28.39 23.05 -18.85
CA GLY A 139 -29.62 22.98 -18.03
C GLY A 139 -30.06 21.60 -17.55
N ASP A 140 -29.36 20.51 -17.89
CA ASP A 140 -29.66 19.16 -17.35
C ASP A 140 -29.07 18.97 -15.93
N PRO A 141 -29.90 18.70 -14.89
CA PRO A 141 -29.44 18.46 -13.52
C PRO A 141 -28.81 17.08 -13.30
N ALA A 142 -28.47 16.33 -14.36
CA ALA A 142 -27.67 15.10 -14.28
C ALA A 142 -26.37 15.37 -13.48
N GLY A 143 -26.46 15.04 -12.19
CA GLY A 143 -25.58 15.48 -11.13
C GLY A 143 -24.21 14.84 -11.18
N GLU A 144 -23.34 15.32 -10.30
CA GLU A 144 -22.03 14.73 -10.02
C GLU A 144 -22.11 13.19 -9.91
N PRO A 145 -21.04 12.46 -10.27
CA PRO A 145 -21.03 11.00 -10.19
C PRO A 145 -21.45 10.50 -8.81
N GLY A 146 -22.38 9.54 -8.78
CA GLY A 146 -22.85 8.93 -7.54
C GLY A 146 -21.77 8.12 -6.83
N LEU A 147 -22.09 7.66 -5.60
CA LEU A 147 -21.12 6.94 -4.76
C LEU A 147 -20.59 5.66 -5.41
N GLY A 148 -21.46 4.89 -6.07
CA GLY A 148 -21.08 3.65 -6.77
C GLY A 148 -20.04 3.87 -7.87
N PRO A 149 -20.31 4.72 -8.88
CA PRO A 149 -19.32 5.10 -9.90
C PRO A 149 -18.01 5.65 -9.32
N THR A 150 -18.07 6.46 -8.25
CA THR A 150 -16.88 6.96 -7.57
C THR A 150 -16.07 5.83 -6.92
N CYS A 151 -16.73 4.87 -6.27
CA CYS A 151 -16.09 3.68 -5.73
C CYS A 151 -15.44 2.81 -6.82
N ASP A 152 -16.14 2.64 -7.94
CA ASP A 152 -15.64 1.88 -9.10
C ASP A 152 -14.39 2.54 -9.69
N ALA A 153 -14.38 3.87 -9.83
CA ALA A 153 -13.22 4.64 -10.30
C ALA A 153 -12.02 4.51 -9.35
N ILE A 154 -12.22 4.59 -8.02
CA ILE A 154 -11.14 4.41 -7.05
C ILE A 154 -10.57 3.00 -7.11
N SER A 155 -11.42 1.98 -7.16
CA SER A 155 -11.01 0.57 -7.25
C SER A 155 -10.28 0.27 -8.56
N HIS A 156 -10.75 0.81 -9.68
CA HIS A 156 -10.14 0.64 -11.00
C HIS A 156 -8.79 1.38 -11.10
N GLY A 157 -8.77 2.68 -10.79
CA GLY A 157 -7.56 3.51 -10.86
C GLY A 157 -6.44 2.99 -9.95
N SER A 158 -6.78 2.50 -8.75
CA SER A 158 -5.79 1.96 -7.82
C SER A 158 -5.19 0.64 -8.31
N LEU A 159 -5.97 -0.22 -8.96
CA LEU A 159 -5.49 -1.49 -9.51
C LEU A 159 -4.63 -1.28 -10.75
N MET A 160 -5.12 -0.48 -11.70
CA MET A 160 -4.39 -0.21 -12.95
C MET A 160 -3.15 0.66 -12.72
N GLY A 161 -3.18 1.48 -11.67
CA GLY A 161 -2.10 2.38 -11.28
C GLY A 161 -1.08 1.82 -10.31
N ALA A 162 -1.30 0.62 -9.74
CA ALA A 162 -0.46 0.06 -8.68
C ALA A 162 1.02 -0.03 -9.10
N ARG A 163 1.90 0.56 -8.29
CA ARG A 163 3.37 0.51 -8.48
C ARG A 163 4.06 -0.16 -7.31
N GLY A 164 4.91 -1.15 -7.60
CA GLY A 164 5.66 -1.88 -6.58
C GLY A 164 4.76 -2.57 -5.55
N ASN A 165 5.36 -3.10 -4.49
CA ASN A 165 4.63 -3.82 -3.45
C ASN A 165 3.69 -2.88 -2.67
N SER A 166 4.16 -1.67 -2.35
CA SER A 166 3.39 -0.69 -1.58
C SER A 166 2.16 -0.19 -2.34
N GLY A 167 2.26 -0.01 -3.67
CA GLY A 167 1.12 0.32 -4.52
C GLY A 167 0.13 -0.85 -4.64
N VAL A 168 0.61 -2.09 -4.75
CA VAL A 168 -0.27 -3.27 -4.76
C VAL A 168 -1.04 -3.39 -3.44
N ILE A 169 -0.38 -3.30 -2.29
CA ILE A 169 -1.06 -3.35 -0.98
C ILE A 169 -2.07 -2.20 -0.86
N LEU A 170 -1.67 -0.99 -1.25
CA LEU A 170 -2.57 0.17 -1.25
C LEU A 170 -3.80 -0.05 -2.15
N SER A 171 -3.63 -0.66 -3.32
CA SER A 171 -4.75 -1.01 -4.21
C SER A 171 -5.74 -1.98 -3.56
N GLN A 172 -5.25 -2.91 -2.72
CA GLN A 172 -6.12 -3.87 -2.04
C GLN A 172 -6.86 -3.22 -0.87
N ILE A 173 -6.20 -2.30 -0.14
CA ILE A 173 -6.85 -1.46 0.88
C ILE A 173 -8.01 -0.68 0.25
N LEU A 174 -7.73 0.07 -0.82
CA LEU A 174 -8.73 0.89 -1.49
C LEU A 174 -9.87 0.04 -2.06
N ARG A 175 -9.57 -1.11 -2.67
CA ARG A 175 -10.57 -2.05 -3.18
C ARG A 175 -11.48 -2.59 -2.08
N GLY A 176 -10.91 -3.01 -0.94
CA GLY A 176 -11.70 -3.49 0.19
C GLY A 176 -12.63 -2.41 0.74
N LEU A 177 -12.11 -1.19 0.88
CA LEU A 177 -12.90 -0.03 1.32
C LEU A 177 -14.06 0.27 0.35
N THR A 178 -13.74 0.44 -0.93
CA THR A 178 -14.74 0.84 -1.93
C THR A 178 -15.73 -0.25 -2.24
N GLY A 179 -15.34 -1.53 -2.14
CA GLY A 179 -16.26 -2.65 -2.34
C GLY A 179 -17.41 -2.60 -1.34
N THR A 180 -17.10 -2.37 -0.06
CA THR A 180 -18.13 -2.25 0.99
C THR A 180 -18.97 -0.98 0.85
N LEU A 181 -18.34 0.16 0.54
CA LEU A 181 -19.07 1.44 0.39
C LEU A 181 -19.99 1.47 -0.83
N ARG A 182 -19.58 0.83 -1.94
CA ARG A 182 -20.36 0.73 -3.16
C ARG A 182 -21.73 0.08 -2.93
N ASP A 183 -21.76 -0.95 -2.10
CA ASP A 183 -22.96 -1.76 -1.84
C ASP A 183 -23.81 -1.21 -0.68
N ALA A 184 -23.36 -0.14 -0.01
CA ALA A 184 -23.97 0.36 1.22
C ALA A 184 -25.33 1.06 1.01
N GLY A 185 -25.63 1.55 -0.19
CA GLY A 185 -26.78 2.42 -0.49
C GLY A 185 -26.62 3.82 0.13
N GLU A 186 -26.36 3.87 1.44
CA GLU A 186 -25.97 5.03 2.23
C GLU A 186 -24.68 4.73 3.01
N ALA A 187 -23.65 5.54 2.83
CA ALA A 187 -22.38 5.37 3.53
C ALA A 187 -22.39 6.07 4.90
N THR A 188 -23.12 5.49 5.85
CA THR A 188 -23.14 5.92 7.27
C THR A 188 -21.81 5.64 7.97
N GLY A 189 -21.60 6.20 9.16
CA GLY A 189 -20.42 5.90 9.98
C GLY A 189 -20.19 4.40 10.22
N ALA A 190 -21.26 3.64 10.50
CA ALA A 190 -21.18 2.18 10.66
C ALA A 190 -20.71 1.48 9.37
N ARG A 191 -21.15 1.97 8.20
CA ARG A 191 -20.69 1.44 6.90
C ARG A 191 -19.25 1.80 6.58
N VAL A 192 -18.78 2.96 7.03
CA VAL A 192 -17.36 3.32 6.95
C VAL A 192 -16.52 2.41 7.85
N ALA A 193 -17.00 2.08 9.07
CA ALA A 193 -16.33 1.13 9.94
C ALA A 193 -16.25 -0.28 9.31
N ASP A 194 -17.35 -0.79 8.75
CA ASP A 194 -17.37 -2.04 7.98
C ASP A 194 -16.36 -2.00 6.82
N ALA A 195 -16.28 -0.88 6.10
CA ALA A 195 -15.38 -0.70 4.97
C ALA A 195 -13.91 -0.65 5.39
N LEU A 196 -13.58 -0.07 6.54
CA LEU A 196 -12.22 -0.08 7.09
C LEU A 196 -11.80 -1.49 7.52
N ALA A 197 -12.71 -2.27 8.12
CA ALA A 197 -12.48 -3.67 8.43
C ALA A 197 -12.22 -4.50 7.16
N ALA A 198 -13.02 -4.30 6.11
CA ALA A 198 -12.83 -4.95 4.82
C ALA A 198 -11.50 -4.56 4.15
N ALA A 199 -11.13 -3.27 4.22
CA ALA A 199 -9.85 -2.77 3.71
C ALA A 199 -8.65 -3.41 4.42
N SER A 200 -8.71 -3.51 5.74
CA SER A 200 -7.69 -4.21 6.54
C SER A 200 -7.58 -5.68 6.12
N ALA A 201 -8.71 -6.40 6.07
CA ALA A 201 -8.72 -7.80 5.66
C ALA A 201 -8.11 -7.99 4.25
N ALA A 202 -8.49 -7.16 3.28
CA ALA A 202 -7.95 -7.21 1.92
C ALA A 202 -6.43 -6.97 1.89
N ALA A 203 -5.92 -6.03 2.69
CA ALA A 203 -4.49 -5.74 2.78
C ALA A 203 -3.69 -6.95 3.30
N TYR A 204 -4.18 -7.62 4.35
CA TYR A 204 -3.52 -8.80 4.90
C TYR A 204 -3.55 -9.99 3.93
N GLN A 205 -4.64 -10.18 3.18
CA GLN A 205 -4.73 -11.24 2.17
C GLN A 205 -3.83 -10.98 0.94
N ALA A 206 -3.47 -9.72 0.68
CA ALA A 206 -2.58 -9.35 -0.41
C ALA A 206 -1.12 -9.81 -0.21
N VAL A 207 -0.75 -10.20 1.01
CA VAL A 207 0.65 -10.47 1.40
C VAL A 207 0.79 -11.91 1.88
N LEU A 208 1.67 -12.69 1.23
CA LEU A 208 1.90 -14.10 1.58
C LEU A 208 2.39 -14.31 3.02
N LYS A 209 3.17 -13.37 3.55
CA LYS A 209 3.68 -13.38 4.93
C LYS A 209 3.50 -12.01 5.56
N PRO A 210 2.32 -11.71 6.13
CA PRO A 210 2.03 -10.42 6.77
C PRO A 210 2.97 -10.16 7.95
N ILE A 211 3.51 -8.94 8.04
CA ILE A 211 4.40 -8.50 9.12
C ILE A 211 3.82 -7.24 9.76
N GLU A 212 3.72 -7.27 11.10
CA GLU A 212 3.35 -6.10 11.91
C GLU A 212 4.48 -5.06 11.94
N GLY A 213 4.14 -3.80 12.14
CA GLY A 213 5.06 -2.66 11.96
C GLY A 213 5.11 -2.15 10.52
N THR A 214 4.16 -2.56 9.69
CA THR A 214 3.98 -2.10 8.30
C THR A 214 2.65 -1.37 8.14
N ILE A 215 2.31 -0.94 6.92
CA ILE A 215 0.99 -0.38 6.59
C ILE A 215 -0.18 -1.27 7.03
N LEU A 216 0.03 -2.60 7.14
CA LEU A 216 -0.97 -3.55 7.61
C LEU A 216 -1.41 -3.26 9.06
N THR A 217 -0.46 -2.92 9.93
CA THR A 217 -0.75 -2.56 11.33
C THR A 217 -1.58 -1.29 11.41
N VAL A 218 -1.29 -0.31 10.55
CA VAL A 218 -2.05 0.95 10.49
C VAL A 218 -3.47 0.69 9.99
N ALA A 219 -3.64 -0.13 8.95
CA ALA A 219 -4.95 -0.50 8.44
C ALA A 219 -5.80 -1.23 9.48
N ARG A 220 -5.20 -2.18 10.23
CA ARG A 220 -5.89 -2.84 11.35
C ARG A 220 -6.26 -1.85 12.46
N ALA A 221 -5.32 -1.03 12.91
CA ALA A 221 -5.58 -0.07 13.97
C ALA A 221 -6.67 0.96 13.60
N ALA A 222 -6.74 1.35 12.32
CA ALA A 222 -7.82 2.20 11.82
C ALA A 222 -9.18 1.50 11.84
N ALA A 223 -9.23 0.21 11.47
CA ALA A 223 -10.45 -0.60 11.55
C ALA A 223 -10.90 -0.83 12.99
N ASP A 224 -9.97 -1.12 13.92
CA ASP A 224 -10.28 -1.36 15.33
C ASP A 224 -10.76 -0.09 16.06
N GLY A 225 -10.37 1.09 15.55
CA GLY A 225 -10.71 2.39 16.14
C GLY A 225 -11.95 3.07 15.56
N ALA A 226 -12.58 2.47 14.55
CA ALA A 226 -13.81 2.95 13.91
C ALA A 226 -15.05 2.45 14.65
#